data_AF-A0A1I3PIU3-F1
#
_entry.id   AF-A0A1I3PIU3-F1
#
_cell.length_a   1.000
_cell.length_b   1.000
_cell.length_c   1.000
_cell.angle_alpha   90.00
_cell.angle_beta   90.00
_cell.angle_gamma   90.00
#
_symmetry.space_group_name_H-M   'P 1'
#
loop_
_entity.id
_entity.type
_entity.pdbx_description
1 polymer ?
#
loop_
_entity_poly.entity_id
_entity_poly.type
_entity_poly.pdbx_seq_one_letter_code
_entity_poly.pdbx_strand_id
1 'polypeptide(L)' 'MEVGDRVTYCSLDAPNDRRNVLIVDSASNIKMGLINEEAPLAQALLGLSTGDIGILEIQGHKPRRLHVLKIQREKELQA' A
#
# COMPACT_ATOMS: atom_id res chain seq x y z
N MET A 1 3.64 -7.14 4.80
CA MET A 1 3.62 -5.66 4.79
C MET A 1 2.98 -5.22 6.09
N GLU A 2 3.56 -4.23 6.76
CA GLU A 2 3.10 -3.73 8.07
C GLU A 2 3.14 -2.20 8.09
N VAL A 3 2.66 -1.59 9.17
CA VAL A 3 2.81 -0.16 9.42
C VAL A 3 4.30 0.21 9.48
N GLY A 4 4.67 1.34 8.88
CA GLY A 4 6.06 1.78 8.71
C GLY A 4 6.72 1.28 7.41
N ASP A 5 6.08 0.37 6.66
CA ASP A 5 6.61 -0.06 5.38
C ASP A 5 6.27 0.91 4.25
N ARG A 6 7.26 1.19 3.41
CA ARG A 6 7.06 1.84 2.12
C ARG A 6 6.78 0.80 1.05
N VAL A 7 5.58 0.82 0.48
CA VAL A 7 5.12 -0.14 -0.52
C VAL A 7 5.01 0.51 -1.89
N THR A 8 5.45 -0.22 -2.92
CA THR A 8 5.17 0.08 -4.32
C THR A 8 4.16 -0.92 -4.84
N TYR A 9 3.05 -0.44 -5.38
CA TYR A 9 1.98 -1.28 -5.91
C TYR A 9 1.47 -0.72 -7.24
N CYS A 10 0.77 -1.53 -8.02
CA CYS A 10 0.00 -1.06 -9.17
C CYS A 10 -1.36 -1.77 -9.24
N SER A 11 -2.30 -1.21 -10.00
CA SER A 11 -3.53 -1.93 -10.33
C SER A 11 -3.24 -2.96 -11.44
N LEU A 12 -3.85 -4.14 -11.37
CA LEU A 12 -3.73 -5.12 -12.46
C LEU A 12 -4.30 -4.61 -13.79
N ASP A 13 -5.27 -3.71 -13.75
CA ASP A 13 -5.85 -3.10 -14.95
C ASP A 13 -4.93 -2.02 -15.56
N ALA A 14 -3.96 -1.53 -14.79
CA ALA A 14 -3.01 -0.49 -15.19
C ALA A 14 -1.61 -0.77 -14.61
N PRO A 15 -0.90 -1.82 -15.10
CA PRO A 15 0.35 -2.29 -14.49
C PRO A 15 1.51 -1.28 -14.57
N ASN A 16 1.41 -0.29 -15.47
CA ASN A 16 2.38 0.79 -15.62
C ASN A 16 2.14 1.97 -14.66
N ASP A 17 0.94 2.08 -14.06
CA ASP A 17 0.64 3.10 -13.02
C ASP A 17 1.12 2.60 -11.66
N ARG A 18 2.43 2.70 -11.44
CA ARG A 18 3.08 2.30 -10.17
C ARG A 18 2.97 3.43 -9.17
N ARG A 19 2.41 3.12 -8.01
CA ARG A 19 2.23 4.05 -6.89
C ARG A 19 3.12 3.63 -5.74
N ASN A 20 3.72 4.61 -5.08
CA ASN A 20 4.59 4.42 -3.93
C ASN A 20 3.98 5.14 -2.73
N VAL A 21 3.69 4.40 -1.66
CA VAL A 21 3.06 4.92 -0.44
C VAL A 21 3.75 4.36 0.80
N LEU A 22 3.69 5.12 1.90
CA LEU A 22 4.11 4.69 3.23
C LEU A 22 2.85 4.43 4.06
N ILE A 23 2.75 3.24 4.64
CA ILE A 23 1.66 2.91 5.56
C ILE A 23 2.03 3.44 6.94
N VAL A 24 1.14 4.21 7.56
CA VAL A 24 1.36 4.87 8.86
C VAL A 24 0.18 4.61 9.80
N ASP A 25 0.40 4.68 11.11
CA ASP A 25 -0.64 4.66 12.15
C ASP A 25 -1.29 6.05 12.38
N SER A 26 -0.72 7.09 11.79
CA SER A 26 -1.19 8.48 11.86
C SER A 26 -2.09 8.87 10.68
N ALA A 27 -2.62 10.10 10.68
CA ALA A 27 -3.53 10.57 9.65
C ALA A 27 -2.92 10.49 8.23
N SER A 28 -3.76 10.11 7.26
CA SER A 28 -3.36 10.07 5.85
C SER A 28 -2.94 11.44 5.32
N ASN A 29 -1.91 11.46 4.49
CA ASN A 29 -1.52 12.62 3.69
C ASN A 29 -1.15 12.18 2.28
N ILE A 30 -2.15 12.18 1.39
CA ILE A 30 -2.02 11.71 0.02
C ILE A 30 -0.94 12.47 -0.77
N LYS A 31 -0.76 13.78 -0.49
CA LYS A 31 0.26 14.60 -1.14
C LYS A 31 1.68 14.14 -0.82
N MET A 32 1.88 13.58 0.37
CA MET A 32 3.15 13.02 0.83
C MET A 32 3.24 11.49 0.63
N GLY A 33 2.20 10.87 0.07
CA GLY A 33 2.12 9.42 -0.07
C GLY A 33 1.96 8.67 1.26
N LEU A 34 1.46 9.33 2.31
CA LEU A 34 1.18 8.70 3.61
C LEU A 34 -0.25 8.18 3.64
N ILE A 35 -0.42 6.92 3.98
CA ILE A 35 -1.73 6.25 4.05
C ILE A 35 -1.89 5.68 5.45
N ASN A 36 -2.93 6.13 6.14
CA ASN A 36 -3.30 5.59 7.45
C ASN A 36 -3.66 4.11 7.34
N GLU A 37 -3.30 3.31 8.34
CA GLU A 37 -3.52 1.86 8.36
C GLU A 37 -5.00 1.47 8.26
N GLU A 38 -5.92 2.29 8.77
CA GLU A 38 -7.37 2.05 8.71
C GLU A 38 -7.97 2.41 7.34
N ALA A 39 -7.21 3.09 6.47
CA ALA A 39 -7.70 3.43 5.14
C ALA A 39 -7.92 2.15 4.30
N PRO A 40 -8.96 2.11 3.45
CA PRO A 40 -9.25 0.92 2.62
C PRO A 40 -8.05 0.44 1.80
N LEU A 41 -7.21 1.37 1.33
CA LEU A 41 -5.98 1.03 0.60
C LEU A 41 -4.96 0.30 1.48
N ALA A 42 -4.74 0.74 2.71
CA ALA A 42 -3.82 0.07 3.62
C ALA A 42 -4.37 -1.29 4.03
N GLN A 43 -5.65 -1.38 4.39
CA GLN A 43 -6.32 -2.64 4.73
C GLN A 43 -6.23 -3.69 3.61
N ALA A 44 -6.33 -3.25 2.34
CA ALA A 44 -6.17 -4.14 1.19
C ALA A 44 -4.74 -4.66 0.99
N LEU A 45 -3.74 -4.06 1.63
CA LEU A 45 -2.32 -4.35 1.44
C LEU A 45 -1.66 -4.95 2.69
N LEU A 46 -2.19 -4.68 3.90
CA LEU A 46 -1.65 -5.16 5.18
C LEU A 46 -1.57 -6.69 5.22
N GLY A 47 -0.48 -7.22 5.75
CA GLY A 47 -0.19 -8.64 5.77
C GLY A 47 0.33 -9.23 4.45
N LEU A 48 0.21 -8.52 3.31
CA LEU A 48 0.66 -9.05 2.02
C LEU A 48 2.17 -8.98 1.84
N SER A 49 2.69 -9.87 0.99
CA SER A 49 4.10 -9.96 0.59
C SER A 49 4.33 -9.43 -0.82
N THR A 50 5.60 -9.23 -1.20
CA THR A 50 5.95 -8.88 -2.58
C THR A 50 5.51 -10.00 -3.54
N GLY A 51 4.79 -9.65 -4.60
CA GLY A 51 4.17 -10.59 -5.53
C GLY A 51 2.70 -10.90 -5.24
N ASP A 52 2.21 -10.59 -4.04
CA ASP A 52 0.82 -10.84 -3.67
C ASP A 52 -0.15 -9.84 -4.30
N ILE A 53 -1.41 -10.26 -4.39
CA ILE A 53 -2.51 -9.45 -4.92
C ILE A 53 -3.51 -9.16 -3.81
N GLY A 54 -3.66 -7.87 -3.48
CA GLY A 54 -4.68 -7.35 -2.60
C GLY A 54 -5.96 -6.98 -3.34
N ILE A 55 -7.09 -6.97 -2.62
CA ILE A 55 -8.38 -6.52 -3.16
C ILE A 55 -8.77 -5.23 -2.43
N LEU A 56 -8.82 -4.13 -3.18
CA LEU A 56 -9.31 -2.85 -2.71
C LEU A 56 -10.81 -2.74 -2.95
N GLU A 57 -11.57 -2.78 -1.87
CA GLU A 57 -13.01 -2.56 -1.87
C GLU A 57 -13.32 -1.17 -1.31
N ILE A 58 -14.06 -0.38 -2.09
CA ILE A 58 -14.55 0.92 -1.66
C ILE A 58 -16.04 0.93 -1.99
N GLN A 59 -16.87 1.28 -1.01
CA GLN A 59 -18.32 1.31 -1.18
C GLN A 59 -18.71 2.17 -2.39
N GLY A 60 -19.55 1.63 -3.27
CA GLY A 60 -19.99 2.32 -4.49
C GLY A 60 -19.01 2.25 -5.67
N HIS A 61 -17.85 1.60 -5.51
CA HIS A 61 -16.89 1.38 -6.59
C HIS A 61 -16.69 -0.11 -6.87
N LYS A 62 -16.33 -0.44 -8.12
CA LYS A 62 -15.92 -1.80 -8.47
C LYS A 62 -14.63 -2.17 -7.69
N PRO A 63 -14.55 -3.38 -7.10
CA PRO A 63 -13.32 -3.86 -6.47
C PRO A 63 -12.13 -3.80 -7.43
N ARG A 64 -10.98 -3.37 -6.93
CA ARG A 64 -9.73 -3.27 -7.70
C ARG A 64 -8.70 -4.23 -7.15
N ARG A 65 -7.99 -4.91 -8.05
CA ARG A 65 -6.88 -5.80 -7.69
C ARG A 65 -5.57 -5.03 -7.72
N LEU A 66 -4.85 -5.06 -6.61
CA LEU A 66 -3.59 -4.36 -6.41
C LEU A 66 -2.46 -5.37 -6.32
N HIS A 67 -1.45 -5.26 -7.17
CA HIS A 67 -0.27 -6.12 -7.13
C HIS A 67 0.84 -5.42 -6.34
N VAL A 68 1.36 -6.10 -5.32
CA VAL A 68 2.48 -5.61 -4.50
C VAL A 68 3.79 -5.86 -5.25
N LEU A 69 4.43 -4.79 -5.70
CA LEU A 69 5.65 -4.88 -6.52
C LEU A 69 6.92 -4.83 -5.67
N LYS A 70 6.89 -4.10 -4.56
CA LYS A 70 8.04 -3.92 -3.67
C LYS A 70 7.60 -3.49 -2.29
N ILE A 71 8.21 -4.05 -1.26
CA ILE A 71 8.09 -3.57 0.12
C ILE A 71 9.49 -3.14 0.59
N GLN A 72 9.61 -1.93 1.08
CA GLN A 72 10.83 -1.38 1.67
C GLN A 72 10.56 -1.05 3.12
N ARG A 73 11.19 -1.81 4.01
CA ARG A 73 11.21 -1.50 5.43
C ARG A 73 12.37 -0.56 5.68
N GLU A 74 12.12 0.61 6.27
CA GLU A 74 13.19 1.38 6.89
C GLU A 74 13.65 0.58 8.11
N LYS A 75 14.57 -0.36 7.88
CA LYS A 75 15.34 -0.94 8.97
C LYS A 75 16.03 0.23 9.65
N GLU A 76 15.84 0.29 10.96
CA GLU A 76 16.62 1.12 11.87
C GLU A 76 18.04 1.31 11.35
N LEU A 77 18.37 2.55 11.03
CA LEU A 77 19.76 3.00 10.88
C LEU A 77 20.37 2.99 12.29
N GLN A 78 20.59 1.81 12.85
CA GLN A 78 21.42 1.61 14.04
C GLN A 78 22.65 0.82 13.60
N ALA A 79 23.65 1.57 13.16
CA ALA A 79 25.04 1.15 13.05
C ALA A 79 25.82 1.77 14.21
#